data_AF-R7LQD7-F1
#
_entry.id   AF-R7LQD7-F1
#
_cell.length_a   1.000
_cell.length_b   1.000
_cell.length_c   1.000
_cell.angle_alpha   90.00
_cell.angle_beta   90.00
_cell.angle_gamma   90.00
#
_symmetry.space_group_name_H-M   'P 1'
#
loop_
_entity.id
_entity.type
_entity.pdbx_description
1 polymer ?
#
loop_
_entity_poly.entity_id
_entity_poly.type
_entity_poly.pdbx_seq_one_letter_code
_entity_poly.pdbx_strand_id
1 'polypeptide(L)'
;MKEVKFNKDDIIERVYFITKLVQNQKGTTMQGALTSKSDSMGGIFDRFINTLSDSLVFDKIILPQIQTDKEVSVISDYYYYKPTKAIAGIAPDIFGINVDGKQIPFTKFNNKWEPVDGMPQIEIKTFKAKDQMISLRNQDYDDEYLVLVDLDLRIDYLVPFLNSNILNEKLVEKMQMDDSVFIVEDKDSKITKVTPIDYSSDNIGTLKLISITNATDFIQQATLCEGNISVRRMKEIRARKVKVKSNLLHDKLSSYVNKSPRVNKLYEFNKLWKEKTDVGDDVAILDFSADKIDKIEICKYNSNGIVITALEEGCSFNGTTLEIGKQYTVSFETLSRSGNNGSEYFMQKQCAVYLNGIEKQLINELENIINLLDN
;
A
#
# COMPACT_ATOMS: atom_id res chain seq x y z
N MET A 1 5.72 -36.53 -15.28
CA MET A 1 4.85 -35.36 -15.49
C MET A 1 5.35 -34.59 -16.69
N LYS A 2 4.46 -34.02 -17.51
CA LYS A 2 4.86 -33.16 -18.64
C LYS A 2 5.05 -31.75 -18.13
N GLU A 3 6.27 -31.25 -18.22
CA GLU A 3 6.64 -29.89 -17.87
C GLU A 3 6.93 -29.14 -19.17
N VAL A 4 6.36 -27.94 -19.31
CA VAL A 4 6.53 -27.12 -20.52
C VAL A 4 6.96 -25.71 -20.12
N LYS A 5 8.01 -25.21 -20.79
CA LYS A 5 8.44 -23.82 -20.65
C LYS A 5 7.52 -22.91 -21.47
N PHE A 6 7.17 -21.77 -20.90
CA PHE A 6 6.46 -20.69 -21.58
C PHE A 6 7.25 -19.39 -21.45
N ASN A 7 6.94 -18.42 -22.31
CA ASN A 7 7.65 -17.15 -22.42
C ASN A 7 6.67 -15.96 -22.31
N LYS A 8 7.20 -14.73 -22.45
CA LYS A 8 6.42 -13.50 -22.28
C LYS A 8 5.23 -13.40 -23.25
N ASP A 9 5.40 -13.90 -24.48
CA ASP A 9 4.39 -13.77 -25.54
C ASP A 9 3.23 -14.74 -25.29
N ASP A 10 3.50 -15.86 -24.60
CA ASP A 10 2.46 -16.83 -24.18
C ASP A 10 1.52 -16.26 -23.09
N ILE A 11 1.91 -15.18 -22.39
CA ILE A 11 1.15 -14.62 -21.26
C ILE A 11 0.76 -13.16 -21.42
N ILE A 12 1.11 -12.54 -22.57
CA ILE A 12 0.96 -11.10 -22.79
C ILE A 12 -0.50 -10.65 -22.70
N GLU A 13 -1.44 -11.46 -23.20
CA GLU A 13 -2.87 -11.17 -23.17
C GLU A 13 -3.40 -11.10 -21.74
N ARG A 14 -2.97 -12.02 -20.88
CA ARG A 14 -3.38 -12.04 -19.47
C ARG A 14 -2.71 -10.94 -18.67
N VAL A 15 -1.43 -10.63 -18.93
CA VAL A 15 -0.76 -9.46 -18.33
C VAL A 15 -1.49 -8.17 -18.71
N TYR A 16 -1.91 -8.04 -19.97
CA TYR A 16 -2.72 -6.91 -20.43
C TYR A 16 -4.09 -6.87 -19.72
N PHE A 17 -4.79 -8.00 -19.63
CA PHE A 17 -6.07 -8.11 -18.93
C PHE A 17 -5.98 -7.67 -17.46
N ILE A 18 -4.97 -8.15 -16.73
CA ILE A 18 -4.75 -7.78 -15.32
C ILE A 18 -4.40 -6.29 -15.19
N THR A 19 -3.54 -5.77 -16.07
CA THR A 19 -3.22 -4.33 -16.11
C THR A 19 -4.49 -3.50 -16.30
N LYS A 20 -5.37 -3.93 -17.20
CA LYS A 20 -6.63 -3.23 -17.46
C LYS A 20 -7.62 -3.38 -16.29
N LEU A 21 -7.65 -4.54 -15.63
CA LEU A 21 -8.41 -4.75 -14.40
C LEU A 21 -8.00 -3.76 -13.28
N VAL A 22 -6.69 -3.49 -13.15
CA VAL A 22 -6.15 -2.48 -12.22
C VAL A 22 -6.67 -1.08 -12.57
N GLN A 23 -6.58 -0.70 -13.84
CA GLN A 23 -7.08 0.61 -14.31
C GLN A 23 -8.59 0.77 -14.08
N ASN A 24 -9.35 -0.32 -14.21
CA ASN A 24 -10.80 -0.33 -13.99
C ASN A 24 -11.19 -0.04 -12.53
N GLN A 25 -10.25 -0.08 -11.57
CA GLN A 25 -10.50 0.30 -10.17
C GLN A 25 -10.57 1.83 -9.93
N LYS A 26 -10.32 2.66 -10.96
CA LYS A 26 -10.50 4.13 -10.94
C LYS A 26 -9.90 4.85 -9.71
N GLY A 27 -8.69 4.47 -9.31
CA GLY A 27 -7.98 5.07 -8.17
C GLY A 27 -8.46 4.61 -6.79
N THR A 28 -9.42 3.69 -6.75
CA THR A 28 -9.74 2.92 -5.55
C THR A 28 -8.99 1.61 -5.56
N THR A 29 -8.83 1.01 -4.41
CA THR A 29 -8.18 -0.29 -4.24
C THR A 29 -9.21 -1.40 -4.27
N MET A 30 -8.86 -2.55 -4.85
CA MET A 30 -9.77 -3.69 -4.87
C MET A 30 -9.94 -4.25 -3.45
N GLN A 31 -11.19 -4.47 -3.03
CA GLN A 31 -11.51 -4.97 -1.70
C GLN A 31 -11.09 -6.45 -1.59
N GLY A 32 -10.27 -6.77 -0.59
CA GLY A 32 -9.88 -8.16 -0.28
C GLY A 32 -11.01 -8.94 0.39
N ALA A 33 -11.07 -10.25 0.13
CA ALA A 33 -11.93 -11.15 0.88
C ALA A 33 -11.20 -11.54 2.17
N LEU A 34 -11.73 -11.07 3.31
CA LEU A 34 -11.25 -11.27 4.69
C LEU A 34 -10.03 -10.42 5.11
N THR A 35 -10.31 -9.45 5.99
CA THR A 35 -9.37 -8.65 6.81
C THR A 35 -8.48 -7.61 6.10
N SER A 36 -9.06 -6.41 5.91
CA SER A 36 -8.40 -5.11 6.16
C SER A 36 -7.07 -4.74 5.47
N LYS A 37 -6.79 -5.20 4.24
CA LYS A 37 -5.94 -4.45 3.32
C LYS A 37 -6.54 -4.42 1.91
N SER A 38 -6.49 -3.21 1.38
CA SER A 38 -6.87 -2.81 0.04
C SER A 38 -5.77 -3.17 -0.97
N ASP A 39 -6.07 -3.92 -2.04
CA ASP A 39 -5.06 -4.26 -3.04
C ASP A 39 -4.85 -3.10 -4.02
N SER A 40 -3.61 -2.61 -4.08
CA SER A 40 -3.09 -1.76 -5.16
C SER A 40 -2.52 -2.66 -6.28
N MET A 41 -1.99 -2.07 -7.36
CA MET A 41 -1.55 -2.81 -8.57
C MET A 41 -0.82 -4.13 -8.28
N GLY A 42 0.18 -4.13 -7.40
CA GLY A 42 0.93 -5.35 -7.05
C GLY A 42 0.07 -6.47 -6.46
N GLY A 43 -0.88 -6.15 -5.57
CA GLY A 43 -1.80 -7.13 -4.98
C GLY A 43 -2.86 -7.63 -5.98
N ILE A 44 -3.28 -6.80 -6.93
CA ILE A 44 -4.18 -7.22 -8.02
C ILE A 44 -3.45 -8.18 -8.95
N PHE A 45 -2.18 -7.88 -9.29
CA PHE A 45 -1.34 -8.79 -10.05
C PHE A 45 -1.15 -10.12 -9.32
N ASP A 46 -0.75 -10.11 -8.05
CA ASP A 46 -0.56 -11.35 -7.27
C ASP A 46 -1.83 -12.20 -7.17
N ARG A 47 -3.01 -11.57 -7.11
CA ARG A 47 -4.30 -12.28 -7.08
C ARG A 47 -4.64 -12.95 -8.41
N PHE A 48 -4.46 -12.25 -9.53
CA PHE A 48 -4.96 -12.71 -10.83
C PHE A 48 -3.89 -13.43 -11.66
N ILE A 49 -2.61 -13.36 -11.29
CA ILE A 49 -1.55 -14.01 -12.06
C ILE A 49 -1.67 -15.54 -12.09
N ASN A 50 -2.28 -16.15 -11.06
CA ASN A 50 -2.50 -17.60 -11.04
C ASN A 50 -3.41 -18.06 -12.18
N THR A 51 -4.28 -17.19 -12.69
CA THR A 51 -5.19 -17.48 -13.80
C THR A 51 -4.47 -17.51 -15.16
N LEU A 52 -3.13 -17.39 -15.18
CA LEU A 52 -2.30 -17.65 -16.37
C LEU A 52 -2.33 -19.12 -16.79
N SER A 53 -2.40 -20.02 -15.81
CA SER A 53 -2.42 -21.47 -16.06
C SER A 53 -3.59 -21.90 -16.93
N ASP A 54 -4.68 -21.14 -16.91
CA ASP A 54 -5.98 -21.57 -17.41
C ASP A 54 -5.88 -21.87 -18.91
N SER A 55 -5.36 -20.93 -19.69
CA SER A 55 -5.09 -21.15 -21.11
C SER A 55 -3.81 -21.92 -21.36
N LEU A 56 -2.73 -21.62 -20.61
CA LEU A 56 -1.41 -22.19 -20.87
C LEU A 56 -1.39 -23.72 -20.81
N VAL A 57 -2.08 -24.32 -19.84
CA VAL A 57 -2.14 -25.77 -19.74
C VAL A 57 -2.92 -26.37 -20.90
N PHE A 58 -3.98 -25.71 -21.35
CA PHE A 58 -4.72 -26.17 -22.52
C PHE A 58 -3.90 -26.07 -23.79
N ASP A 59 -3.35 -24.89 -24.08
CA ASP A 59 -2.66 -24.62 -25.35
C ASP A 59 -1.32 -25.37 -25.47
N LYS A 60 -0.58 -25.53 -24.36
CA LYS A 60 0.77 -26.13 -24.39
C LYS A 60 0.81 -27.61 -24.02
N ILE A 61 -0.19 -28.12 -23.31
CA ILE A 61 -0.18 -29.50 -22.78
C ILE A 61 -1.36 -30.30 -23.31
N ILE A 62 -2.60 -29.84 -23.16
CA ILE A 62 -3.79 -30.66 -23.46
C ILE A 62 -4.06 -30.72 -24.96
N LEU A 63 -4.29 -29.58 -25.62
CA LEU A 63 -4.66 -29.51 -27.04
C LEU A 63 -3.62 -30.15 -27.97
N PRO A 64 -2.29 -30.02 -27.75
CA PRO A 64 -1.29 -30.72 -28.59
C PRO A 64 -1.36 -32.24 -28.55
N GLN A 65 -2.12 -32.84 -27.62
CA GLN A 65 -2.32 -34.28 -27.54
C GLN A 65 -3.48 -34.77 -28.42
N ILE A 66 -4.31 -33.86 -28.93
CA ILE A 66 -5.42 -34.17 -29.83
C ILE A 66 -4.84 -34.42 -31.22
N GLN A 67 -5.07 -35.62 -31.76
CA GLN A 67 -4.67 -35.96 -33.12
C GLN A 67 -5.66 -35.36 -34.13
N THR A 68 -5.36 -34.15 -34.60
CA THR A 68 -6.14 -33.45 -35.61
C THR A 68 -5.24 -32.58 -36.49
N ASP A 69 -5.68 -32.33 -37.71
CA ASP A 69 -5.11 -31.39 -38.68
C ASP A 69 -5.67 -29.96 -38.55
N LYS A 70 -6.65 -29.77 -37.67
CA LYS A 70 -7.33 -28.49 -37.43
C LYS A 70 -6.55 -27.61 -36.47
N GLU A 71 -6.66 -26.31 -36.66
CA GLU A 71 -6.15 -25.32 -35.71
C GLU A 71 -7.12 -25.23 -34.53
N VAL A 72 -6.64 -25.57 -33.33
CA VAL A 72 -7.45 -25.56 -32.10
C VAL A 72 -6.80 -24.68 -31.05
N SER A 73 -7.57 -23.77 -30.44
CA SER A 73 -7.13 -22.94 -29.32
C SER A 73 -8.22 -22.83 -28.25
N VAL A 74 -7.83 -22.53 -27.02
CA VAL A 74 -8.78 -22.31 -25.92
C VAL A 74 -9.41 -20.92 -25.97
N ILE A 75 -10.63 -20.80 -25.41
CA ILE A 75 -11.30 -19.51 -25.17
C ILE A 75 -11.31 -19.26 -23.66
N SER A 76 -10.54 -18.25 -23.21
CA SER A 76 -10.44 -17.85 -21.81
C SER A 76 -11.48 -16.81 -21.40
N ASP A 77 -11.73 -16.71 -20.10
CA ASP A 77 -12.50 -15.59 -19.53
C ASP A 77 -11.68 -14.29 -19.50
N TYR A 78 -12.14 -13.32 -20.28
CA TYR A 78 -11.65 -11.93 -20.29
C TYR A 78 -12.77 -10.91 -19.99
N TYR A 79 -13.89 -11.34 -19.40
CA TYR A 79 -14.94 -10.43 -18.95
C TYR A 79 -14.57 -9.74 -17.62
N TYR A 80 -15.00 -8.49 -17.45
CA TYR A 80 -14.85 -7.76 -16.19
C TYR A 80 -16.17 -7.77 -15.42
N TYR A 81 -16.15 -8.31 -14.21
CA TYR A 81 -17.33 -8.39 -13.36
C TYR A 81 -17.41 -7.23 -12.37
N LYS A 82 -18.63 -6.76 -12.07
CA LYS A 82 -18.86 -5.80 -10.99
C LYS A 82 -18.70 -6.50 -9.62
N PRO A 83 -18.17 -5.82 -8.58
CA PRO A 83 -17.94 -6.40 -7.26
C PRO A 83 -19.20 -6.92 -6.53
N THR A 84 -20.40 -6.57 -6.99
CA THR A 84 -21.66 -7.12 -6.50
C THR A 84 -21.84 -8.55 -7.03
N LYS A 85 -21.06 -9.47 -6.45
CA LYS A 85 -20.85 -10.87 -6.88
C LYS A 85 -22.11 -11.76 -6.95
N ALA A 86 -23.27 -11.30 -6.50
CA ALA A 86 -24.45 -12.16 -6.37
C ALA A 86 -25.28 -12.37 -7.65
N ILE A 87 -25.04 -11.60 -8.72
CA ILE A 87 -25.94 -11.60 -9.89
C ILE A 87 -25.44 -12.49 -11.03
N ALA A 88 -24.13 -12.53 -11.31
CA ALA A 88 -23.57 -13.16 -12.51
C ALA A 88 -23.21 -14.66 -12.37
N GLY A 89 -23.24 -15.22 -11.15
CA GLY A 89 -22.71 -16.57 -10.87
C GLY A 89 -21.18 -16.64 -10.89
N ILE A 90 -20.64 -17.85 -10.70
CA ILE A 90 -19.19 -18.13 -10.84
C ILE A 90 -18.95 -18.46 -12.32
N ALA A 91 -17.97 -17.79 -12.93
CA ALA A 91 -17.56 -18.08 -14.30
C ALA A 91 -16.63 -19.30 -14.30
N PRO A 92 -16.76 -20.22 -15.27
CA PRO A 92 -15.82 -21.34 -15.40
C PRO A 92 -14.46 -20.85 -15.93
N ASP A 93 -13.39 -21.60 -15.68
CA ASP A 93 -12.04 -21.16 -16.08
C ASP A 93 -11.84 -21.24 -17.60
N ILE A 94 -12.55 -22.15 -18.29
CA ILE A 94 -12.54 -22.29 -19.76
C ILE A 94 -13.94 -22.10 -20.34
N PHE A 95 -14.07 -21.18 -21.30
CA PHE A 95 -15.36 -20.83 -21.89
C PHE A 95 -15.70 -21.62 -23.15
N GLY A 96 -14.71 -22.29 -23.75
CA GLY A 96 -14.86 -23.01 -25.00
C GLY A 96 -13.55 -23.21 -25.72
N ILE A 97 -13.66 -23.61 -26.99
CA ILE A 97 -12.52 -23.74 -27.91
C ILE A 97 -12.84 -23.07 -29.25
N ASN A 98 -11.81 -22.61 -29.92
CA ASN A 98 -11.85 -22.23 -31.32
C ASN A 98 -11.31 -23.39 -32.17
N VAL A 99 -11.99 -23.72 -33.27
CA VAL A 99 -11.56 -24.74 -34.23
C VAL A 99 -11.64 -24.15 -35.63
N ASP A 100 -10.49 -23.96 -36.30
CA ASP A 100 -10.38 -23.32 -37.63
C ASP A 100 -11.15 -21.99 -37.73
N GLY A 101 -11.08 -21.17 -36.68
CA GLY A 101 -11.79 -19.88 -36.61
C GLY A 101 -13.26 -19.98 -36.17
N LYS A 102 -13.81 -21.19 -35.99
CA LYS A 102 -15.16 -21.39 -35.44
C LYS A 102 -15.12 -21.57 -33.92
N GLN A 103 -15.76 -20.65 -33.21
CA GLN A 103 -15.93 -20.74 -31.76
C GLN A 103 -17.01 -21.75 -31.36
N ILE A 104 -16.66 -22.64 -30.43
CA ILE A 104 -17.53 -23.66 -29.84
C ILE A 104 -17.60 -23.36 -28.33
N PRO A 105 -18.73 -22.82 -27.82
CA PRO A 105 -18.84 -22.43 -26.43
C PRO A 105 -19.17 -23.64 -25.53
N PHE A 106 -18.54 -23.69 -24.36
CA PHE A 106 -18.86 -24.61 -23.27
C PHE A 106 -19.81 -23.99 -22.24
N THR A 107 -19.81 -22.67 -22.14
CA THR A 107 -20.70 -21.90 -21.26
C THR A 107 -21.34 -20.73 -22.03
N LYS A 108 -22.49 -20.25 -21.56
CA LYS A 108 -23.17 -19.05 -22.07
C LYS A 108 -23.66 -18.19 -20.91
N PHE A 109 -23.64 -16.88 -21.10
CA PHE A 109 -24.22 -15.96 -20.13
C PHE A 109 -25.71 -15.72 -20.40
N ASN A 110 -26.55 -16.05 -19.44
CA ASN A 110 -27.99 -15.80 -19.44
C ASN A 110 -28.42 -15.26 -18.07
N ASN A 111 -28.10 -13.99 -17.80
CA ASN A 111 -28.14 -13.35 -16.48
C ASN A 111 -27.18 -13.95 -15.42
N LYS A 112 -26.83 -15.22 -15.56
CA LYS A 112 -25.77 -15.96 -14.88
C LYS A 112 -25.04 -16.83 -15.90
N TRP A 113 -23.83 -17.30 -15.57
CA TRP A 113 -23.16 -18.32 -16.37
C TRP A 113 -23.90 -19.64 -16.29
N GLU A 114 -24.18 -20.25 -17.44
CA GLU A 114 -24.89 -21.52 -17.59
C GLU A 114 -24.10 -22.45 -18.52
N PRO A 115 -23.96 -23.74 -18.17
CA PRO A 115 -23.29 -24.72 -19.04
C PRO A 115 -24.09 -24.92 -20.33
N VAL A 116 -23.39 -25.20 -21.43
CA VAL A 116 -24.02 -25.65 -22.68
C VAL A 116 -24.19 -27.16 -22.61
N ASP A 117 -25.42 -27.66 -22.82
CA ASP A 117 -25.73 -29.09 -22.83
C ASP A 117 -24.75 -29.90 -23.69
N GLY A 118 -24.18 -30.94 -23.10
CA GLY A 118 -23.24 -31.85 -23.76
C GLY A 118 -21.81 -31.31 -23.92
N MET A 119 -21.49 -30.14 -23.35
CA MET A 119 -20.14 -29.55 -23.38
C MET A 119 -19.42 -29.71 -22.03
N PRO A 120 -18.09 -29.85 -22.03
CA PRO A 120 -17.33 -30.04 -20.80
C PRO A 120 -17.32 -28.76 -19.94
N GLN A 121 -17.49 -28.89 -18.64
CA GLN A 121 -17.16 -27.85 -17.66
C GLN A 121 -15.79 -28.17 -17.05
N ILE A 122 -14.93 -27.15 -16.92
CA ILE A 122 -13.53 -27.32 -16.55
C ILE A 122 -13.19 -26.28 -15.48
N GLU A 123 -12.67 -26.77 -14.35
CA GLU A 123 -12.09 -25.97 -13.27
C GLU A 123 -10.59 -26.25 -13.19
N ILE A 124 -9.79 -25.18 -13.11
CA ILE A 124 -8.33 -25.23 -13.08
C ILE A 124 -7.86 -24.71 -11.73
N LYS A 125 -7.27 -25.59 -10.93
CA LYS A 125 -6.65 -25.24 -9.65
C LYS A 125 -5.15 -25.17 -9.77
N THR A 126 -4.64 -24.00 -9.45
CA THR A 126 -3.21 -23.68 -9.60
C THR A 126 -2.57 -23.55 -8.24
N PHE A 127 -1.50 -24.32 -8.03
CA PHE A 127 -0.73 -24.40 -6.80
C PHE A 127 0.65 -23.78 -7.04
N LYS A 128 1.24 -23.20 -6.00
CA LYS A 128 2.65 -22.82 -6.10
C LYS A 128 3.46 -24.10 -6.01
N ALA A 129 4.53 -24.24 -6.82
CA ALA A 129 5.32 -25.46 -6.90
C ALA A 129 5.96 -25.95 -5.56
N LYS A 130 5.92 -25.14 -4.49
CA LYS A 130 6.40 -25.50 -3.14
C LYS A 130 5.28 -25.88 -2.17
N ASP A 131 4.02 -25.76 -2.58
CA ASP A 131 2.88 -26.15 -1.77
C ASP A 131 2.88 -27.67 -1.58
N GLN A 132 2.67 -28.12 -0.33
CA GLN A 132 2.71 -29.55 0.02
C GLN A 132 1.32 -30.18 0.11
N MET A 133 0.26 -29.38 -0.07
CA MET A 133 -1.13 -29.81 0.10
C MET A 133 -2.02 -29.21 -0.98
N ILE A 134 -2.97 -30.02 -1.44
CA ILE A 134 -4.04 -29.62 -2.33
C ILE A 134 -5.32 -29.52 -1.51
N SER A 135 -6.07 -28.43 -1.68
CA SER A 135 -7.38 -28.25 -1.05
C SER A 135 -8.42 -27.86 -2.09
N LEU A 136 -9.60 -28.46 -1.97
CA LEU A 136 -10.76 -28.15 -2.80
C LEU A 136 -11.96 -27.94 -1.87
N ARG A 137 -12.65 -26.82 -2.04
CA ARG A 137 -13.94 -26.58 -1.38
C ARG A 137 -15.03 -27.09 -2.30
N ASN A 138 -15.94 -27.93 -1.81
CA ASN A 138 -17.10 -28.33 -2.61
C ASN A 138 -17.98 -27.09 -2.85
N GLN A 139 -18.12 -26.72 -4.12
CA GLN A 139 -18.87 -25.56 -4.62
C GLN A 139 -19.90 -26.00 -5.68
N ASP A 140 -20.41 -27.25 -5.55
CA ASP A 140 -21.41 -27.86 -6.43
C ASP A 140 -20.90 -28.23 -7.83
N TYR A 141 -19.64 -28.66 -7.93
CA TYR A 141 -18.96 -29.07 -9.20
C TYR A 141 -18.92 -30.60 -9.38
N ASP A 142 -19.92 -31.33 -8.89
CA ASP A 142 -19.81 -32.78 -8.65
C ASP A 142 -19.52 -33.63 -9.91
N ASP A 143 -19.84 -33.14 -11.11
CA ASP A 143 -19.64 -33.82 -12.40
C ASP A 143 -18.68 -33.09 -13.38
N GLU A 144 -17.90 -32.12 -12.89
CA GLU A 144 -17.02 -31.28 -13.73
C GLU A 144 -15.56 -31.78 -13.79
N TYR A 145 -14.81 -31.39 -14.85
CA TYR A 145 -13.39 -31.74 -14.97
C TYR A 145 -12.52 -30.83 -14.09
N LEU A 146 -11.77 -31.42 -13.16
CA LEU A 146 -10.79 -30.72 -12.32
C LEU A 146 -9.37 -30.91 -12.86
N VAL A 147 -8.73 -29.82 -13.26
CA VAL A 147 -7.34 -29.77 -13.71
C VAL A 147 -6.47 -29.17 -12.61
N LEU A 148 -5.41 -29.88 -12.21
CA LEU A 148 -4.50 -29.46 -11.14
C LEU A 148 -3.14 -29.08 -11.74
N VAL A 149 -2.68 -27.87 -11.45
CA VAL A 149 -1.51 -27.26 -12.11
C VAL A 149 -0.51 -26.75 -11.06
N ASP A 150 0.72 -27.24 -11.11
CA ASP A 150 1.83 -26.59 -10.40
C ASP A 150 2.38 -25.45 -11.26
N LEU A 151 2.23 -24.22 -10.78
CA LEU A 151 2.76 -23.02 -11.41
C LEU A 151 4.04 -22.58 -10.69
N ASP A 152 5.17 -22.72 -11.40
CA ASP A 152 6.47 -22.22 -10.95
C ASP A 152 6.86 -20.97 -11.75
N LEU A 153 6.52 -19.80 -11.21
CA LEU A 153 6.96 -18.52 -11.75
C LEU A 153 8.28 -18.10 -11.12
N ARG A 154 9.22 -17.64 -11.94
CA ARG A 154 10.38 -16.89 -11.45
C ARG A 154 9.92 -15.67 -10.63
N ILE A 155 10.65 -15.34 -9.56
CA ILE A 155 10.26 -14.26 -8.63
C ILE A 155 10.12 -12.87 -9.31
N ASP A 156 10.75 -12.68 -10.46
CA ASP A 156 10.87 -11.45 -11.24
C ASP A 156 10.14 -11.52 -12.60
N TYR A 157 9.09 -12.34 -12.73
CA TYR A 157 8.39 -12.62 -13.99
C TYR A 157 7.80 -11.38 -14.72
N LEU A 158 7.63 -10.23 -14.04
CA LEU A 158 7.14 -8.98 -14.64
C LEU A 158 8.23 -8.11 -15.28
N VAL A 159 9.50 -8.33 -14.96
CA VAL A 159 10.63 -7.53 -15.47
C VAL A 159 10.67 -7.45 -17.01
N PRO A 160 10.37 -8.51 -17.78
CA PRO A 160 10.33 -8.43 -19.25
C PRO A 160 9.33 -7.41 -19.82
N PHE A 161 8.37 -6.93 -19.02
CA PHE A 161 7.34 -5.96 -19.41
C PHE A 161 7.69 -4.50 -19.06
N LEU A 162 8.83 -4.25 -18.42
CA LEU A 162 9.28 -2.92 -17.98
C LEU A 162 10.44 -2.39 -18.84
N ASN A 163 10.27 -2.31 -20.17
CA ASN A 163 11.34 -1.87 -21.09
C ASN A 163 11.08 -0.45 -21.67
N SER A 164 11.93 0.50 -21.29
CA SER A 164 11.91 1.91 -21.74
C SER A 164 12.23 2.10 -23.24
N ASN A 165 12.85 1.12 -23.91
CA ASN A 165 13.09 1.18 -25.35
C ASN A 165 11.84 0.84 -26.19
N ILE A 166 10.82 0.23 -25.59
CA ILE A 166 9.57 -0.18 -26.25
C ILE A 166 8.45 0.85 -26.02
N LEU A 167 8.35 1.42 -24.82
CA LEU A 167 7.35 2.43 -24.46
C LEU A 167 7.89 3.86 -24.71
N ASN A 168 8.00 4.26 -25.98
CA ASN A 168 8.63 5.52 -26.38
C ASN A 168 7.66 6.49 -27.12
N GLU A 169 8.15 7.70 -27.40
CA GLU A 169 7.38 8.81 -27.98
C GLU A 169 6.75 8.48 -29.35
N LYS A 170 7.34 7.55 -30.12
CA LYS A 170 6.80 7.13 -31.43
C LYS A 170 5.44 6.42 -31.31
N LEU A 171 5.12 5.86 -30.15
CA LEU A 171 3.78 5.30 -29.90
C LEU A 171 2.74 6.42 -29.69
N VAL A 172 3.13 7.54 -29.10
CA VAL A 172 2.27 8.70 -28.84
C VAL A 172 1.82 9.34 -30.15
N GLU A 173 2.74 9.48 -31.11
CA GLU A 173 2.47 10.01 -32.45
C GLU A 173 1.42 9.17 -33.21
N LYS A 174 1.44 7.84 -33.02
CA LYS A 174 0.46 6.91 -33.63
C LYS A 174 -0.92 6.95 -32.96
N MET A 175 -1.02 7.54 -31.77
CA MET A 175 -2.25 7.60 -30.98
C MET A 175 -2.88 9.01 -31.01
N GLN A 176 -2.33 9.96 -31.76
CA GLN A 176 -2.93 11.28 -31.96
C GLN A 176 -4.21 11.18 -32.80
N MET A 177 -5.25 11.88 -32.36
CA MET A 177 -6.52 11.97 -33.08
C MET A 177 -6.69 13.36 -33.72
N ASP A 178 -7.41 13.40 -34.85
CA ASP A 178 -7.71 14.65 -35.56
C ASP A 178 -8.91 15.36 -34.94
N ASP A 179 -8.63 16.31 -34.05
CA ASP A 179 -9.65 17.09 -33.36
C ASP A 179 -10.63 17.77 -34.31
N SER A 180 -10.20 18.15 -35.53
CA SER A 180 -11.09 18.81 -36.50
C SER A 180 -12.22 17.91 -36.98
N VAL A 181 -12.02 16.60 -36.89
CA VAL A 181 -13.01 15.58 -37.23
C VAL A 181 -13.83 15.18 -36.00
N PHE A 182 -13.19 15.09 -34.83
CA PHE A 182 -13.78 14.45 -33.66
C PHE A 182 -14.27 15.41 -32.57
N ILE A 183 -13.92 16.70 -32.64
CA ILE A 183 -14.23 17.68 -31.60
C ILE A 183 -14.88 18.90 -32.24
N VAL A 184 -16.20 19.01 -32.08
CA VAL A 184 -16.98 20.16 -32.55
C VAL A 184 -16.80 21.38 -31.61
N GLU A 185 -16.71 21.15 -30.29
CA GLU A 185 -16.45 22.20 -29.29
C GLU A 185 -16.02 21.59 -27.92
N ASP A 186 -14.96 22.13 -27.29
CA ASP A 186 -14.58 21.84 -25.89
C ASP A 186 -14.05 23.10 -25.16
N LYS A 187 -14.95 23.99 -24.76
CA LYS A 187 -14.59 25.30 -24.17
C LYS A 187 -13.96 25.24 -22.78
N ASP A 188 -14.12 24.13 -22.06
CA ASP A 188 -13.65 23.97 -20.68
C ASP A 188 -12.41 23.08 -20.58
N SER A 189 -11.80 22.68 -21.71
CA SER A 189 -10.67 21.75 -21.78
C SER A 189 -10.91 20.46 -21.00
N LYS A 190 -12.11 19.89 -21.15
CA LYS A 190 -12.51 18.67 -20.42
C LYS A 190 -11.80 17.43 -20.94
N ILE A 191 -11.19 17.50 -22.11
CA ILE A 191 -10.41 16.42 -22.72
C ILE A 191 -9.00 16.89 -23.08
N THR A 192 -8.05 15.98 -22.93
CA THR A 192 -6.63 16.22 -23.20
C THR A 192 -6.10 15.15 -24.13
N LYS A 193 -5.17 15.51 -25.00
CA LYS A 193 -4.50 14.57 -25.90
C LYS A 193 -3.64 13.58 -25.11
N VAL A 194 -3.39 12.43 -25.73
CA VAL A 194 -2.37 11.51 -25.24
C VAL A 194 -1.02 12.22 -25.19
N THR A 195 -0.30 12.05 -24.09
CA THR A 195 1.03 12.63 -23.86
C THR A 195 2.05 11.50 -23.67
N PRO A 196 3.34 11.76 -23.93
CA PRO A 196 4.39 10.78 -23.67
C PRO A 196 4.46 10.38 -22.20
N ILE A 197 4.89 9.14 -21.95
CA ILE A 197 5.24 8.71 -20.60
C ILE A 197 6.41 9.58 -20.13
N ASP A 198 6.23 10.22 -18.98
CA ASP A 198 7.24 11.08 -18.39
C ASP A 198 8.34 10.24 -17.74
N TYR A 199 9.46 10.09 -18.45
CA TYR A 199 10.71 9.49 -17.97
C TYR A 199 11.72 10.52 -17.47
N SER A 200 11.34 11.80 -17.35
CA SER A 200 12.28 12.89 -17.03
C SER A 200 12.90 12.79 -15.63
N SER A 201 12.38 11.89 -14.79
CA SER A 201 12.85 11.62 -13.45
C SER A 201 13.02 10.13 -13.22
N ASP A 202 14.26 9.70 -12.96
CA ASP A 202 14.60 8.40 -12.39
C ASP A 202 14.55 8.43 -10.84
N ASN A 203 14.15 9.55 -10.24
CA ASN A 203 13.96 9.70 -8.82
C ASN A 203 12.72 8.92 -8.35
N ILE A 204 12.97 7.78 -7.70
CA ILE A 204 11.93 6.87 -7.16
C ILE A 204 11.44 7.33 -5.76
N GLY A 205 12.19 8.22 -5.10
CA GLY A 205 11.87 8.74 -3.78
C GLY A 205 13.09 9.24 -3.03
N THR A 206 12.87 9.75 -1.82
CA THR A 206 13.93 10.32 -0.97
C THR A 206 14.06 9.56 0.33
N LEU A 207 15.29 9.32 0.78
CA LEU A 207 15.59 8.88 2.13
C LEU A 207 16.03 10.08 2.98
N LYS A 208 15.62 10.10 4.25
CA LYS A 208 16.05 11.10 5.23
C LYS A 208 16.61 10.40 6.45
N LEU A 209 17.91 10.57 6.71
CA LEU A 209 18.52 10.18 7.97
C LEU A 209 17.95 11.06 9.10
N ILE A 210 17.59 10.44 10.21
CA ILE A 210 16.97 11.14 11.35
C ILE A 210 17.96 11.23 12.51
N SER A 211 18.68 10.15 12.80
CA SER A 211 19.72 10.09 13.83
C SER A 211 20.53 8.80 13.70
N ILE A 212 21.75 8.81 14.22
CA ILE A 212 22.56 7.62 14.46
C ILE A 212 22.87 7.59 15.95
N THR A 213 22.40 6.53 16.63
CA THR A 213 22.58 6.29 18.07
C THR A 213 22.89 4.81 18.30
N ASN A 214 23.36 4.45 19.49
CA ASN A 214 23.36 3.07 19.95
C ASN A 214 22.10 2.75 20.77
N ALA A 215 21.86 1.47 21.04
CA ALA A 215 20.70 1.00 21.78
C ALA A 215 20.69 1.47 23.24
N THR A 216 21.87 1.54 23.89
CA THR A 216 22.00 1.98 25.27
C THR A 216 21.55 3.43 25.45
N ASP A 217 22.00 4.33 24.58
CA ASP A 217 21.60 5.73 24.55
C ASP A 217 20.12 5.87 24.22
N PHE A 218 19.60 5.09 23.26
CA PHE A 218 18.17 5.10 22.94
C PHE A 218 17.31 4.71 24.16
N ILE A 219 17.69 3.64 24.85
CA ILE A 219 16.99 3.12 26.03
C ILE A 219 16.97 4.15 27.17
N GLN A 220 18.09 4.84 27.42
CA GLN A 220 18.17 5.88 28.45
C GLN A 220 17.30 7.10 28.13
N GLN A 221 17.02 7.33 26.84
CA GLN A 221 16.35 8.54 26.36
C GLN A 221 14.88 8.33 25.98
N ALA A 222 14.46 7.08 25.82
CA ALA A 222 13.09 6.69 25.49
C ALA A 222 12.22 6.48 26.74
N THR A 223 10.90 6.52 26.52
CA THR A 223 9.91 6.19 27.54
C THR A 223 9.75 4.67 27.63
N LEU A 224 10.09 4.09 28.77
CA LEU A 224 9.84 2.68 29.07
C LEU A 224 8.36 2.45 29.34
N CYS A 225 7.77 1.52 28.61
CA CYS A 225 6.46 0.99 28.89
C CYS A 225 6.59 -0.48 29.27
N GLU A 226 6.42 -0.75 30.56
CA GLU A 226 6.36 -2.10 31.12
C GLU A 226 5.12 -2.86 30.62
N GLY A 227 4.99 -4.13 31.01
CA GLY A 227 3.82 -4.95 30.68
C GLY A 227 2.50 -4.23 31.03
N ASN A 228 1.55 -4.27 30.10
CA ASN A 228 0.23 -3.64 30.16
C ASN A 228 0.23 -2.11 30.22
N ILE A 229 1.38 -1.44 30.18
CA ILE A 229 1.44 0.02 30.09
C ILE A 229 1.26 0.45 28.65
N SER A 230 0.12 1.08 28.37
CA SER A 230 -0.21 1.63 27.06
C SER A 230 0.60 2.91 26.81
N VAL A 231 0.75 3.29 25.54
CA VAL A 231 1.56 4.46 25.16
C VAL A 231 0.73 5.47 24.37
N ARG A 232 0.70 6.72 24.84
CA ARG A 232 0.04 7.85 24.18
C ARG A 232 1.06 8.76 23.52
N ARG A 233 0.87 9.01 22.23
CA ARG A 233 1.76 9.82 21.39
C ARG A 233 1.01 10.96 20.71
N MET A 234 1.76 11.93 20.21
CA MET A 234 1.22 12.96 19.34
C MET A 234 1.08 12.39 17.93
N LYS A 235 -0.16 12.23 17.46
CA LYS A 235 -0.44 11.63 16.16
C LYS A 235 -0.13 12.61 15.04
N GLU A 236 -0.55 13.87 15.20
CA GLU A 236 -0.38 14.90 14.18
C GLU A 236 -0.59 16.30 14.73
N ILE A 237 0.02 17.28 14.04
CA ILE A 237 -0.22 18.71 14.19
C ILE A 237 -0.69 19.23 12.83
N ARG A 238 -1.91 19.76 12.75
CA ARG A 238 -2.50 20.27 11.51
C ARG A 238 -2.89 21.73 11.63
N ALA A 239 -2.44 22.55 10.69
CA ALA A 239 -2.93 23.93 10.56
C ALA A 239 -4.46 23.93 10.33
N ARG A 240 -5.17 24.78 11.07
CA ARG A 240 -6.62 24.91 10.94
C ARG A 240 -6.97 25.87 9.82
N LYS A 241 -7.89 25.44 8.95
CA LYS A 241 -8.54 26.32 7.97
C LYS A 241 -9.51 27.31 8.65
N VAL A 242 -10.15 26.87 9.74
CA VAL A 242 -11.12 27.66 10.49
C VAL A 242 -10.66 27.85 11.94
N LYS A 243 -10.46 29.11 12.34
CA LYS A 243 -10.09 29.48 13.70
C LYS A 243 -11.25 29.28 14.67
N VAL A 244 -10.96 28.78 15.86
CA VAL A 244 -11.84 28.85 17.01
C VAL A 244 -11.97 30.32 17.41
N LYS A 245 -13.20 30.82 17.52
CA LYS A 245 -13.49 32.23 17.81
C LYS A 245 -14.07 32.47 19.20
N SER A 246 -14.73 31.48 19.79
CA SER A 246 -15.44 31.59 21.06
C SER A 246 -14.85 30.66 22.13
N ASN A 247 -14.91 31.08 23.39
CA ASN A 247 -14.41 30.34 24.55
C ASN A 247 -12.93 29.94 24.39
N LEU A 248 -12.12 30.87 23.88
CA LEU A 248 -10.68 30.68 23.77
C LEU A 248 -10.08 30.63 25.17
N LEU A 249 -9.27 29.60 25.37
CA LEU A 249 -8.33 29.53 26.46
C LEU A 249 -7.07 30.31 26.07
N HIS A 250 -6.33 30.75 27.08
CA HIS A 250 -5.06 31.45 26.94
C HIS A 250 -3.99 30.80 27.83
N ASP A 251 -4.16 29.51 28.09
CA ASP A 251 -3.29 28.77 28.97
C ASP A 251 -1.94 28.54 28.28
N LYS A 252 -0.84 28.92 28.93
CA LYS A 252 0.50 28.67 28.38
C LYS A 252 0.81 27.19 28.42
N LEU A 253 1.32 26.63 27.32
CA LEU A 253 1.71 25.23 27.25
C LEU A 253 2.79 24.89 28.30
N SER A 254 3.67 25.85 28.62
CA SER A 254 4.68 25.72 29.67
C SER A 254 4.12 25.36 31.06
N SER A 255 2.84 25.62 31.33
CA SER A 255 2.20 25.27 32.61
C SER A 255 1.85 23.78 32.73
N TYR A 256 1.82 23.05 31.62
CA TYR A 256 1.36 21.66 31.53
C TYR A 256 2.49 20.65 31.36
N VAL A 257 3.73 21.10 31.54
CA VAL A 257 4.91 20.36 31.13
C VAL A 257 6.03 20.51 32.16
N ASN A 258 6.89 19.51 32.22
CA ASN A 258 8.18 19.53 32.90
C ASN A 258 9.29 19.33 31.87
N LYS A 259 10.51 19.76 32.18
CA LYS A 259 11.66 19.34 31.36
C LYS A 259 11.84 17.83 31.50
N SER A 260 12.11 17.15 30.39
CA SER A 260 12.41 15.72 30.43
C SER A 260 13.70 15.49 31.22
N PRO A 261 13.72 14.57 32.19
CA PRO A 261 14.94 14.22 32.91
C PRO A 261 15.89 13.39 32.03
N ARG A 262 15.39 12.84 30.92
CA ARG A 262 16.15 11.99 30.00
C ARG A 262 16.90 12.78 28.94
N VAL A 263 16.26 13.82 28.37
CA VAL A 263 16.86 14.65 27.32
C VAL A 263 16.52 16.12 27.57
N ASN A 264 17.53 16.95 27.83
CA ASN A 264 17.35 18.36 28.23
C ASN A 264 16.57 19.24 27.24
N LYS A 265 16.49 18.82 25.97
CA LYS A 265 15.76 19.51 24.89
C LYS A 265 14.31 19.06 24.73
N LEU A 266 13.89 18.06 25.50
CA LEU A 266 12.54 17.50 25.47
C LEU A 266 11.76 17.89 26.73
N TYR A 267 10.44 17.73 26.63
CA TYR A 267 9.49 17.99 27.68
C TYR A 267 8.59 16.76 27.89
N GLU A 268 8.19 16.57 29.15
CA GLU A 268 7.19 15.61 29.58
C GLU A 268 5.92 16.35 29.97
N PHE A 269 4.76 15.79 29.69
CA PHE A 269 3.51 16.33 30.23
C PHE A 269 3.43 16.09 31.75
N ASN A 270 3.08 17.14 32.50
CA ASN A 270 3.01 17.07 33.96
C ASN A 270 1.63 16.59 34.45
N LYS A 271 1.44 16.55 35.77
CA LYS A 271 0.20 16.11 36.40
C LYS A 271 -1.03 16.93 35.96
N LEU A 272 -0.87 18.24 35.81
CA LEU A 272 -1.96 19.14 35.39
C LEU A 272 -2.47 18.78 33.99
N TRP A 273 -1.58 18.37 33.08
CA TRP A 273 -1.98 17.86 31.77
C TRP A 273 -2.82 16.59 31.89
N LYS A 274 -2.38 15.61 32.70
CA LYS A 274 -3.10 14.34 32.88
C LYS A 274 -4.51 14.58 33.43
N GLU A 275 -4.64 15.43 34.45
CA GLU A 275 -5.93 15.81 35.04
C GLU A 275 -6.86 16.49 34.02
N LYS A 276 -6.33 17.32 33.12
CA LYS A 276 -7.13 17.98 32.08
C LYS A 276 -7.52 17.07 30.91
N THR A 277 -6.74 16.03 30.64
CA THR A 277 -6.91 15.18 29.46
C THR A 277 -7.46 13.79 29.77
N ASP A 278 -7.76 13.52 31.04
CA ASP A 278 -8.33 12.27 31.54
C ASP A 278 -7.53 11.04 31.07
N VAL A 279 -6.21 11.16 31.12
CA VAL A 279 -5.29 10.07 30.73
C VAL A 279 -5.01 9.21 31.98
N GLY A 280 -5.35 7.93 31.90
CA GLY A 280 -5.15 6.95 32.97
C GLY A 280 -3.69 6.73 33.36
N ASP A 281 -3.47 6.20 34.56
CA ASP A 281 -2.13 5.91 35.10
C ASP A 281 -1.45 4.72 34.40
N ASP A 282 -2.23 3.87 33.74
CA ASP A 282 -1.78 2.77 32.87
C ASP A 282 -1.33 3.24 31.48
N VAL A 283 -1.25 4.56 31.27
CA VAL A 283 -0.84 5.17 30.01
C VAL A 283 0.40 6.06 30.22
N ALA A 284 1.52 5.65 29.64
CA ALA A 284 2.69 6.50 29.51
C ALA A 284 2.49 7.50 28.35
N ILE A 285 2.89 8.76 28.55
CA ILE A 285 2.80 9.80 27.52
C ILE A 285 4.21 10.09 27.02
N LEU A 286 4.41 10.04 25.69
CA LEU A 286 5.72 10.25 25.10
C LEU A 286 6.19 11.71 25.18
N ASP A 287 7.49 11.87 25.38
CA ASP A 287 8.18 13.15 25.35
C ASP A 287 8.02 13.84 23.99
N PHE A 288 8.12 15.16 24.01
CA PHE A 288 8.06 15.98 22.80
C PHE A 288 9.08 17.12 22.88
N SER A 289 9.42 17.67 21.73
CA SER A 289 10.23 18.89 21.63
C SER A 289 9.35 20.12 21.47
N ALA A 290 9.80 21.27 21.96
CA ALA A 290 9.16 22.55 21.69
C ALA A 290 10.17 23.69 21.81
N ASP A 291 10.09 24.65 20.91
CA ASP A 291 10.83 25.91 21.02
C ASP A 291 9.91 27.00 21.57
N LYS A 292 10.42 27.80 22.51
CA LYS A 292 9.69 28.92 23.13
C LYS A 292 8.34 28.48 23.70
N ILE A 293 8.36 27.42 24.50
CA ILE A 293 7.15 26.73 24.99
C ILE A 293 6.22 27.64 25.83
N ASP A 294 6.76 28.68 26.47
CA ASP A 294 6.00 29.72 27.19
C ASP A 294 5.25 30.68 26.26
N LYS A 295 5.54 30.62 24.95
CA LYS A 295 4.92 31.43 23.88
C LYS A 295 3.96 30.62 23.02
N ILE A 296 3.67 29.39 23.41
CA ILE A 296 2.64 28.54 22.81
C ILE A 296 1.44 28.53 23.75
N GLU A 297 0.28 28.96 23.26
CA GLU A 297 -0.98 28.97 24.01
C GLU A 297 -1.90 27.84 23.58
N ILE A 298 -2.49 27.17 24.55
CA ILE A 298 -3.61 26.26 24.35
C ILE A 298 -4.87 27.12 24.22
N CYS A 299 -5.47 27.11 23.04
CA CYS A 299 -6.69 27.82 22.70
C CYS A 299 -7.95 27.05 23.09
N LYS A 300 -7.91 25.70 23.06
CA LYS A 300 -9.08 24.84 23.33
C LYS A 300 -8.66 23.38 23.55
N TYR A 301 -9.37 22.67 24.42
CA TYR A 301 -9.31 21.22 24.53
C TYR A 301 -10.39 20.54 23.67
N ASN A 302 -10.02 19.42 23.04
CA ASN A 302 -10.91 18.54 22.29
C ASN A 302 -10.84 17.12 22.90
N SER A 303 -11.79 16.25 22.54
CA SER A 303 -11.89 14.88 23.08
C SER A 303 -10.58 14.08 22.98
N ASN A 304 -9.80 14.24 21.91
CA ASN A 304 -8.51 13.57 21.72
C ASN A 304 -7.40 14.53 21.27
N GLY A 305 -7.43 15.79 21.70
CA GLY A 305 -6.51 16.79 21.18
C GLY A 305 -6.59 18.15 21.84
N ILE A 306 -5.75 19.06 21.37
CA ILE A 306 -5.77 20.47 21.74
C ILE A 306 -5.73 21.34 20.49
N VAL A 307 -6.18 22.58 20.61
CA VAL A 307 -5.90 23.64 19.64
C VAL A 307 -4.86 24.54 20.26
N ILE A 308 -3.79 24.85 19.52
CA ILE A 308 -2.73 25.74 19.96
C ILE A 308 -2.52 26.91 18.99
N THR A 309 -1.90 27.98 19.48
CA THR A 309 -1.39 29.10 18.67
C THR A 309 -0.02 29.53 19.19
N ALA A 310 0.82 30.02 18.29
CA ALA A 310 2.06 30.70 18.65
C ALA A 310 1.80 32.20 18.85
N LEU A 311 2.51 32.79 19.82
CA LEU A 311 2.46 34.21 20.14
C LEU A 311 3.65 34.99 19.59
N GLU A 312 4.73 34.30 19.22
CA GLU A 312 5.92 34.92 18.62
C GLU A 312 6.57 33.99 17.58
N GLU A 313 7.52 34.55 16.83
CA GLU A 313 8.28 33.84 15.81
C GLU A 313 9.27 32.85 16.42
N GLY A 314 9.55 31.77 15.70
CA GLY A 314 10.48 30.73 16.13
C GLY A 314 9.87 29.71 17.10
N CYS A 315 8.55 29.75 17.35
CA CYS A 315 7.88 28.67 18.05
C CYS A 315 7.84 27.40 17.17
N SER A 316 8.17 26.27 17.78
CA SER A 316 7.98 24.96 17.19
C SER A 316 7.33 24.03 18.21
N PHE A 317 6.54 23.08 17.73
CA PHE A 317 5.98 22.02 18.56
C PHE A 317 6.16 20.68 17.88
N ASN A 318 6.88 19.78 18.55
CA ASN A 318 7.24 18.44 18.11
C ASN A 318 7.74 18.39 16.64
N GLY A 319 8.69 19.26 16.30
CA GLY A 319 9.27 19.39 14.96
C GLY A 319 8.40 20.15 13.93
N THR A 320 7.23 20.67 14.32
CA THR A 320 6.38 21.50 13.46
C THR A 320 6.56 22.98 13.81
N THR A 321 7.03 23.78 12.87
CA THR A 321 7.10 25.25 13.00
C THR A 321 5.70 25.85 13.06
N LEU A 322 5.48 26.78 13.99
CA LEU A 322 4.20 27.44 14.19
C LEU A 322 4.27 28.91 13.74
N GLU A 323 3.30 29.32 12.93
CA GLU A 323 3.15 30.72 12.51
C GLU A 323 2.38 31.52 13.56
N ILE A 324 2.79 32.79 13.77
CA ILE A 324 2.11 33.70 14.71
C ILE A 324 0.64 33.84 14.36
N GLY A 325 -0.23 33.70 15.36
CA GLY A 325 -1.67 33.92 15.24
C GLY A 325 -2.42 32.87 14.40
N LYS A 326 -1.73 31.85 13.87
CA LYS A 326 -2.34 30.70 13.21
C LYS A 326 -2.62 29.61 14.24
N GLN A 327 -3.80 29.01 14.13
CA GLN A 327 -4.20 27.93 15.03
C GLN A 327 -3.92 26.57 14.43
N TYR A 328 -3.47 25.66 15.27
CA TYR A 328 -3.16 24.28 14.91
C TYR A 328 -3.93 23.32 15.80
N THR A 329 -4.53 22.30 15.20
CA THR A 329 -5.08 21.17 15.96
C THR A 329 -3.97 20.15 16.16
N VAL A 330 -3.70 19.81 17.42
CA VAL A 330 -2.82 18.71 17.80
C VAL A 330 -3.70 17.56 18.24
N SER A 331 -3.53 16.38 17.65
CA SER A 331 -4.25 15.18 18.07
C SER A 331 -3.31 14.16 18.70
N PHE A 332 -3.85 13.43 19.68
CA PHE A 332 -3.15 12.38 20.39
C PHE A 332 -3.84 11.05 20.14
N GLU A 333 -3.06 9.97 20.19
CA GLU A 333 -3.58 8.63 20.04
C GLU A 333 -2.83 7.67 20.96
N THR A 334 -3.59 6.79 21.59
CA THR A 334 -3.07 5.75 22.49
C THR A 334 -2.96 4.44 21.73
N LEU A 335 -1.79 3.83 21.75
CA LEU A 335 -1.60 2.43 21.40
C LEU A 335 -1.89 1.61 22.66
N SER A 336 -3.01 0.87 22.65
CA SER A 336 -3.34 -0.03 23.74
C SER A 336 -2.35 -1.20 23.79
N ARG A 337 -1.84 -1.48 24.99
CA ARG A 337 -0.96 -2.63 25.25
C ARG A 337 -1.58 -3.60 26.27
N SER A 338 -2.91 -3.54 26.46
CA SER A 338 -3.63 -4.48 27.32
C SER A 338 -3.40 -5.93 26.88
N GLY A 339 -2.93 -6.78 27.79
CA GLY A 339 -2.59 -8.18 27.52
C GLY A 339 -1.17 -8.40 27.01
N ASN A 340 -0.35 -7.35 26.91
CA ASN A 340 1.08 -7.47 26.57
C ASN A 340 1.92 -7.51 27.84
N ASN A 341 2.65 -8.60 28.08
CA ASN A 341 3.50 -8.76 29.27
C ASN A 341 4.96 -8.31 29.05
N GLY A 342 5.34 -7.90 27.83
CA GLY A 342 6.69 -7.46 27.50
C GLY A 342 6.92 -5.98 27.74
N SER A 343 8.17 -5.61 28.02
CA SER A 343 8.62 -4.22 28.16
C SER A 343 9.17 -3.71 26.84
N GLU A 344 8.85 -2.46 26.48
CA GLU A 344 9.28 -1.83 25.23
C GLU A 344 9.55 -0.34 25.43
N TYR A 345 10.53 0.20 24.70
CA TYR A 345 10.96 1.59 24.79
C TYR A 345 10.43 2.39 23.61
N PHE A 346 9.71 3.47 23.90
CA PHE A 346 9.02 4.29 22.90
C PHE A 346 9.55 5.71 22.90
N MET A 347 9.66 6.30 21.71
CA MET A 347 10.01 7.71 21.52
C MET A 347 9.23 8.27 20.33
N GLN A 348 8.90 9.55 20.38
CA GLN A 348 8.37 10.24 19.20
C GLN A 348 9.45 10.39 18.15
N LYS A 349 9.13 10.05 16.89
CA LYS A 349 10.08 10.11 15.77
C LYS A 349 10.78 11.47 15.65
N GLN A 350 10.05 12.56 15.92
CA GLN A 350 10.56 13.93 15.87
C GLN A 350 11.53 14.26 16.99
N CYS A 351 11.57 13.47 18.06
CA CYS A 351 12.51 13.61 19.17
C CYS A 351 13.85 12.89 18.91
N ALA A 352 13.91 11.98 17.93
CA ALA A 352 15.12 11.21 17.64
C ALA A 352 16.32 12.08 17.23
N VAL A 353 16.08 13.28 16.72
CA VAL A 353 17.13 14.27 16.37
C VAL A 353 17.90 14.80 17.59
N TYR A 354 17.37 14.60 18.80
CA TYR A 354 18.00 15.01 20.06
C TYR A 354 18.73 13.87 20.76
N LEU A 355 18.77 12.67 20.16
CA LEU A 355 19.57 11.56 20.65
C LEU A 355 21.06 11.91 20.57
N ASN A 356 21.86 11.29 21.45
CA ASN A 356 23.32 11.41 21.40
C ASN A 356 23.82 10.89 20.05
N GLY A 357 24.21 11.80 19.16
CA GLY A 357 24.67 11.47 17.82
C GLY A 357 26.05 10.80 17.85
N ILE A 358 26.12 9.55 17.39
CA ILE A 358 27.38 8.80 17.23
C ILE A 358 27.83 8.72 15.76
N GLU A 359 27.24 9.54 14.89
CA GLU A 359 27.52 9.54 13.45
C GLU A 359 29.00 9.74 13.13
N LYS A 360 29.67 10.71 13.76
CA LYS A 360 31.11 10.94 13.57
C LYS A 360 31.96 9.73 13.97
N GLN A 361 31.56 9.06 15.06
CA GLN A 361 32.26 7.86 15.51
C GLN A 361 32.12 6.74 14.47
N LEU A 362 30.89 6.49 13.99
CA LEU A 362 30.64 5.50 12.95
C LEU A 362 31.44 5.80 11.67
N ILE A 363 31.46 7.07 11.23
CA ILE A 363 32.23 7.48 10.05
C ILE A 363 33.72 7.19 10.27
N ASN A 364 34.30 7.62 11.39
CA ASN A 364 35.72 7.38 11.69
C ASN A 364 36.05 5.88 11.76
N GLU A 365 35.17 5.05 12.33
CA GLU A 365 35.35 3.59 12.38
C GLU A 365 35.36 2.98 10.97
N LEU A 366 34.43 3.40 10.11
CA LEU A 366 34.37 2.95 8.72
C LEU A 366 35.59 3.41 7.91
N GLU A 367 36.04 4.65 8.09
CA GLU A 367 37.26 5.18 7.47
C GLU A 367 38.50 4.39 7.90
N ASN A 368 38.62 4.05 9.18
CA ASN A 368 39.72 3.24 9.69
C ASN A 368 39.71 1.82 9.08
N ILE A 369 38.53 1.19 8.95
CA ILE A 369 38.40 -0.13 8.32
C ILE A 369 38.86 -0.08 6.86
N ILE A 370 38.48 0.97 6.13
CA ILE A 370 38.88 1.15 4.73
C ILE A 370 40.40 1.35 4.63
N ASN A 371 40.98 2.23 5.44
CA ASN A 371 42.42 2.52 5.42
C ASN A 371 43.29 1.31 5.83
N LEU A 372 42.73 0.36 6.60
CA LEU A 372 43.40 -0.89 6.94
C LEU A 372 43.41 -1.91 5.80
N LEU A 373 42.58 -1.74 4.77
CA LEU A 373 42.59 -2.58 3.56
C LEU A 373 43.59 -2.10 2.50
N ASP A 374 43.99 -0.83 2.58
CA ASP A 374 44.94 -0.19 1.66
C ASP A 374 46.41 -0.25 2.15
N ASN A 375 46.66 -0.82 3.33
CA ASN A 375 47.99 -1.17 3.86
C ASN A 375 48.15 -2.69 3.91
#